data_AF-A0A5P9PS83-F1
#
_entry.id   AF-A0A5P9PS83-F1
#
_cell.length_a   1.000
_cell.length_b   1.000
_cell.length_c   1.000
_cell.angle_alpha   90.00
_cell.angle_beta   90.00
_cell.angle_gamma   90.00
#
_symmetry.space_group_name_H-M   'P 1'
#
loop_
_entity.id
_entity.type
_entity.pdbx_description
1 polymer ?
#
loop_
_entity_poly.entity_id
_entity_poly.type
_entity_poly.pdbx_seq_one_letter_code
_entity_poly.pdbx_strand_id
1 'polypeptide(L)'
;MSEDLVAAAQREEGRTFGEYEQVGLGTLAAYEAWQAEGLSPREIAARMTRASRVGSETVGWYQLLTQAGVPVTEAGRVAAETAAARTVRVQVGAPEQAEAVCDRFDALVEQVAAGRDAGSAIADFRESLVGWRGDGPEGPFGRAALVTFDDGTVMPDGVELAGLRETGARHSIVAAQVDAGIDTYLAARDEGADQQAALNQVTGVPGVRDVVARFARSVEDREADPVRARHYAVADVVAEAALGQFVSLRNQGVDVDTAVATAAGGNPVALHAISGLVQRTRDGLPEEVADADASAAAATAAVEGENYVGPDGLYDGLLRFDDVDEATRTAMAEEAERNLGWLTRHGMDPGTANRLSAVDSASRVARTLRHNETQVLRAIQDAIDGVDAPWRHLADDDNAPADRVDDNQLQLGEQVAECGQAVDAAEQAVQRGENTEDEAARSEQISECGQAVSDAEHAVCEAEAAREDNDRAERVARWNAEDEAAEHTDDTAEGWEQQ
;
A
#
# COMPACT_ATOMS: atom_id res chain seq x y z
N MET A 1 36.62 -24.81 5.66
CA MET A 1 36.12 -23.50 6.15
C MET A 1 35.06 -22.87 5.23
N SER A 2 34.77 -23.41 4.04
CA SER A 2 33.73 -22.85 3.13
C SER A 2 32.34 -23.47 3.33
N GLU A 3 32.24 -24.74 3.76
CA GLU A 3 30.96 -25.42 3.97
C GLU A 3 30.14 -24.86 5.15
N ASP A 4 30.79 -24.25 6.14
CA ASP A 4 30.10 -23.71 7.33
C ASP A 4 29.47 -22.32 7.09
N LEU A 5 29.93 -21.56 6.09
CA LEU A 5 29.33 -20.28 5.70
C LEU A 5 28.08 -20.47 4.82
N VAL A 6 28.10 -21.45 3.91
CA VAL A 6 26.92 -21.83 3.12
C VAL A 6 25.85 -22.45 4.01
N ALA A 7 26.27 -23.29 4.97
CA ALA A 7 25.33 -23.88 5.93
C ALA A 7 24.88 -22.90 7.03
N ALA A 8 25.64 -21.83 7.35
CA ALA A 8 25.18 -20.74 8.21
C ALA A 8 24.18 -19.81 7.47
N ALA A 9 24.43 -19.52 6.19
CA ALA A 9 23.50 -18.77 5.33
C ALA A 9 22.18 -19.53 5.06
N GLN A 10 22.16 -20.85 5.26
CA GLN A 10 20.98 -21.70 5.10
C GLN A 10 20.24 -22.01 6.43
N ARG A 11 20.72 -21.52 7.59
CA ARG A 11 20.22 -21.97 8.92
C ARG A 11 19.31 -20.99 9.68
N GLU A 12 19.14 -19.77 9.21
CA GLU A 12 18.00 -18.91 9.59
C GLU A 12 17.48 -18.33 8.28
N GLU A 13 16.25 -18.65 7.88
CA GLU A 13 15.58 -17.88 6.83
C GLU A 13 15.58 -16.43 7.32
N GLY A 14 16.39 -15.60 6.67
CA GLY A 14 16.43 -14.17 6.96
C GLY A 14 15.04 -13.59 6.80
N ARG A 15 14.66 -12.69 7.69
CA ARG A 15 13.31 -12.10 7.63
C ARG A 15 13.16 -11.22 6.39
N THR A 16 11.95 -11.14 5.87
CA THR A 16 11.61 -10.28 4.73
C THR A 16 11.44 -8.82 5.15
N PHE A 17 11.36 -7.91 4.17
CA PHE A 17 11.05 -6.51 4.44
C PHE A 17 9.73 -6.36 5.20
N GLY A 18 8.67 -6.99 4.68
CA GLY A 18 7.33 -6.92 5.28
C GLY A 18 7.29 -7.43 6.73
N GLU A 19 8.07 -8.47 7.05
CA GLU A 19 8.19 -8.96 8.43
C GLU A 19 8.89 -7.95 9.35
N TYR A 20 9.93 -7.27 8.87
CA TYR A 20 10.59 -6.22 9.64
C TYR A 20 9.72 -4.97 9.78
N GLU A 21 8.99 -4.60 8.74
CA GLU A 21 8.04 -3.47 8.75
C GLU A 21 6.94 -3.72 9.79
N GLN A 22 6.35 -4.91 9.81
CA GLN A 22 5.35 -5.30 10.81
C GLN A 22 5.89 -5.26 12.24
N VAL A 23 7.14 -5.70 12.46
CA VAL A 23 7.80 -5.58 13.77
C VAL A 23 7.99 -4.12 14.18
N GLY A 24 8.36 -3.25 13.23
CA GLY A 24 8.49 -1.81 13.43
C GLY A 24 7.15 -1.18 13.83
N LEU A 25 6.11 -1.39 13.03
CA LEU A 25 4.75 -0.88 13.27
C LEU A 25 4.17 -1.38 14.58
N GLY A 26 4.31 -2.67 14.90
CA GLY A 26 3.84 -3.23 16.16
C GLY A 26 4.56 -2.63 17.39
N THR A 27 5.84 -2.31 17.26
CA THR A 27 6.59 -1.63 18.33
C THR A 27 6.15 -0.17 18.47
N LEU A 28 5.90 0.52 17.35
CA LEU A 28 5.42 1.89 17.35
C LEU A 28 4.02 2.00 17.98
N ALA A 29 3.10 1.10 17.64
CA ALA A 29 1.77 1.06 18.25
C ALA A 29 1.84 0.87 19.77
N ALA A 30 2.75 0.01 20.26
CA ALA A 30 2.98 -0.15 21.70
C ALA A 30 3.56 1.13 22.34
N TYR A 31 4.48 1.82 21.64
CA TYR A 31 5.03 3.09 22.09
C TYR A 31 3.95 4.18 22.20
N GLU A 32 3.09 4.33 21.20
CA GLU A 32 1.98 5.29 21.20
C GLU A 32 0.97 4.97 22.31
N ALA A 33 0.64 3.69 22.53
CA ALA A 33 -0.19 3.26 23.65
C ALA A 33 0.42 3.65 25.01
N TRP A 34 1.73 3.49 25.20
CA TRP A 34 2.38 3.91 26.45
C TRP A 34 2.37 5.43 26.64
N GLN A 35 2.45 6.21 25.56
CA GLN A 35 2.28 7.66 25.64
C GLN A 35 0.85 8.03 26.04
N ALA A 36 -0.15 7.36 25.48
CA ALA A 36 -1.57 7.58 25.83
C ALA A 36 -1.89 7.17 27.27
N GLU A 37 -1.26 6.12 27.79
CA GLU A 37 -1.31 5.70 29.20
C GLU A 37 -0.64 6.70 30.17
N GLY A 38 0.03 7.74 29.65
CA GLY A 38 0.69 8.76 30.45
C GLY A 38 2.01 8.30 31.08
N LEU A 39 2.65 7.25 30.55
CA LEU A 39 3.94 6.81 31.06
C LEU A 39 5.00 7.89 30.89
N SER A 40 5.90 7.99 31.87
CA SER A 40 7.01 8.92 31.78
C SER A 40 8.01 8.49 30.68
N PRO A 41 8.75 9.45 30.08
CA PRO A 41 9.80 9.13 29.10
C PRO A 41 10.82 8.11 29.60
N ARG A 42 11.09 8.09 30.92
CA ARG A 42 12.02 7.14 31.54
C ARG A 42 11.44 5.72 31.57
N GLU A 43 10.15 5.56 31.82
CA GLU A 43 9.47 4.27 31.81
C GLU A 43 9.36 3.72 30.40
N ILE A 44 9.01 4.57 29.43
CA ILE A 44 8.99 4.22 28.01
C ILE A 44 10.39 3.79 27.56
N ALA A 45 11.44 4.55 27.88
CA ALA A 45 12.82 4.18 27.56
C ALA A 45 13.22 2.84 28.18
N ALA A 46 12.81 2.56 29.42
CA ALA A 46 13.06 1.27 30.07
C ALA A 46 12.35 0.12 29.35
N ARG A 47 11.11 0.30 28.90
CA ARG A 47 10.39 -0.70 28.09
C ARG A 47 11.05 -0.89 26.72
N MET A 48 11.50 0.18 26.08
CA MET A 48 12.19 0.16 24.79
C MET A 48 13.53 -0.59 24.79
N THR A 49 14.20 -0.75 25.94
CA THR A 49 15.40 -1.61 26.04
C THR A 49 15.14 -3.08 25.71
N ARG A 50 13.88 -3.52 25.76
CA ARG A 50 13.45 -4.89 25.43
C ARG A 50 12.91 -5.02 24.00
N ALA A 51 12.73 -3.91 23.30
CA ALA A 51 12.27 -3.93 21.92
C ALA A 51 13.34 -4.53 21.01
N SER A 52 12.90 -5.06 19.86
CA SER A 52 13.84 -5.44 18.80
C SER A 52 14.61 -4.20 18.33
N ARG A 53 15.79 -4.40 17.74
CA ARG A 53 16.57 -3.29 17.15
C ARG A 53 15.76 -2.52 16.10
N VAL A 54 15.03 -3.24 15.25
CA VAL A 54 14.17 -2.63 14.22
C VAL A 54 13.07 -1.79 14.85
N GLY A 55 12.43 -2.30 15.90
CA GLY A 55 11.39 -1.58 16.63
C GLY A 55 11.91 -0.32 17.32
N SER A 56 13.11 -0.37 17.92
CA SER A 56 13.71 0.80 18.56
C SER A 56 14.20 1.86 17.56
N GLU A 57 14.77 1.43 16.43
CA GLU A 57 15.12 2.33 15.33
C GLU A 57 13.87 3.00 14.73
N THR A 58 12.78 2.23 14.53
CA THR A 58 11.49 2.76 14.05
C THR A 58 10.97 3.89 14.95
N VAL A 59 10.93 3.68 16.28
CA VAL A 59 10.46 4.71 17.22
C VAL A 59 11.36 5.96 17.17
N GLY A 60 12.68 5.78 17.07
CA GLY A 60 13.62 6.90 16.96
C GLY A 60 13.39 7.75 15.70
N TRP A 61 13.13 7.11 14.57
CA TRP A 61 12.86 7.81 13.30
C TRP A 61 11.49 8.46 13.24
N TYR A 62 10.48 7.80 13.81
CA TYR A 62 9.16 8.39 14.00
C TYR A 62 9.25 9.73 14.78
N GLN A 63 10.03 9.75 15.86
CA GLN A 63 10.24 10.97 16.65
C GLN A 63 10.93 12.08 15.86
N LEU A 64 11.89 11.75 14.99
CA LEU A 64 12.55 12.74 14.14
C LEU A 64 11.61 13.30 13.07
N LEU A 65 10.83 12.45 12.40
CA LEU A 65 9.87 12.87 11.37
C LEU A 65 8.75 13.75 11.96
N THR A 66 8.18 13.34 13.10
CA THR A 66 7.16 14.14 13.80
C THR A 66 7.70 15.49 14.27
N GLN A 67 8.95 15.54 14.76
CA GLN A 67 9.61 16.80 15.11
C GLN A 67 9.86 17.70 13.89
N ALA A 68 10.13 17.12 12.72
CA ALA A 68 10.29 17.86 11.48
C ALA A 68 8.97 18.40 10.90
N GLY A 69 7.83 17.93 11.40
CA GLY A 69 6.49 18.37 10.96
C GLY A 69 5.76 17.39 10.04
N VAL A 70 6.23 16.16 9.92
CA VAL A 70 5.51 15.11 9.18
C VAL A 70 4.26 14.67 9.97
N PRO A 71 3.09 14.51 9.34
CA PRO A 71 1.89 13.99 9.99
C PRO A 71 2.14 12.62 10.65
N VAL A 72 1.59 12.42 11.85
CA VAL A 72 1.84 11.23 12.71
C VAL A 72 1.69 9.91 11.95
N THR A 73 0.60 9.74 11.20
CA THR A 73 0.31 8.53 10.44
C THR A 73 1.39 8.23 9.40
N GLU A 74 1.79 9.22 8.60
CA GLU A 74 2.85 9.07 7.60
C GLU A 74 4.22 8.89 8.25
N ALA A 75 4.49 9.60 9.35
CA ALA A 75 5.73 9.47 10.10
C ALA A 75 5.94 8.03 10.60
N GLY A 76 4.89 7.40 11.11
CA GLY A 76 4.96 6.01 11.59
C GLY A 76 5.26 5.02 10.48
N ARG A 77 4.58 5.17 9.35
CA ARG A 77 4.77 4.33 8.17
C ARG A 77 6.17 4.47 7.58
N VAL A 78 6.61 5.70 7.32
CA VAL A 78 7.95 5.96 6.74
C VAL A 78 9.06 5.51 7.69
N ALA A 79 8.90 5.68 9.00
CA ALA A 79 9.86 5.18 9.97
C ALA A 79 10.00 3.65 9.92
N ALA A 80 8.88 2.92 9.83
CA ALA A 80 8.90 1.46 9.72
C ALA A 80 9.51 0.99 8.39
N GLU A 81 9.13 1.62 7.27
CA GLU A 81 9.68 1.34 5.93
C GLU A 81 11.19 1.52 5.91
N THR A 82 11.68 2.63 6.48
CA THR A 82 13.11 2.90 6.56
C THR A 82 13.79 1.78 7.35
N ALA A 83 13.17 1.30 8.45
CA ALA A 83 13.86 0.45 9.44
C ALA A 83 13.97 -0.98 8.92
N ALA A 84 12.92 -1.41 8.24
CA ALA A 84 12.91 -2.60 7.43
C ALA A 84 13.97 -2.52 6.33
N ALA A 85 13.98 -1.48 5.49
CA ALA A 85 14.92 -1.34 4.38
C ALA A 85 16.38 -1.43 4.86
N ARG A 86 16.73 -0.65 5.89
CA ARG A 86 18.08 -0.68 6.49
C ARG A 86 18.45 -2.05 7.04
N THR A 87 17.54 -2.70 7.76
CA THR A 87 17.79 -4.00 8.38
C THR A 87 18.00 -5.09 7.32
N VAL A 88 17.19 -5.08 6.26
CA VAL A 88 17.35 -5.99 5.14
C VAL A 88 18.72 -5.80 4.47
N ARG A 89 19.17 -4.55 4.25
CA ARG A 89 20.51 -4.27 3.69
C ARG A 89 21.65 -4.80 4.58
N VAL A 90 21.53 -4.66 5.89
CA VAL A 90 22.51 -5.24 6.84
C VAL A 90 22.49 -6.77 6.78
N GLN A 91 21.30 -7.39 6.72
CA GLN A 91 21.14 -8.85 6.67
C GLN A 91 21.79 -9.45 5.42
N VAL A 92 21.68 -8.80 4.26
CA VAL A 92 22.30 -9.26 3.01
C VAL A 92 23.78 -8.89 2.89
N GLY A 93 24.38 -8.31 3.93
CA GLY A 93 25.80 -7.96 3.95
C GLY A 93 26.16 -6.73 3.11
N ALA A 94 25.23 -5.79 2.92
CA ALA A 94 25.42 -4.54 2.19
C ALA A 94 25.38 -3.31 3.13
N PRO A 95 26.37 -3.15 4.03
CA PRO A 95 26.37 -2.08 5.03
C PRO A 95 26.43 -0.68 4.41
N GLU A 96 27.10 -0.49 3.27
CA GLU A 96 27.13 0.82 2.59
C GLU A 96 25.74 1.23 2.07
N GLN A 97 24.93 0.25 1.63
CA GLN A 97 23.55 0.51 1.23
C GLN A 97 22.67 0.81 2.45
N ALA A 98 22.92 0.15 3.59
CA ALA A 98 22.22 0.45 4.84
C ALA A 98 22.51 1.88 5.34
N GLU A 99 23.75 2.36 5.18
CA GLU A 99 24.12 3.76 5.45
C GLU A 99 23.46 4.71 4.46
N ALA A 100 23.41 4.37 3.18
CA ALA A 100 22.70 5.18 2.18
C ALA A 100 21.20 5.34 2.50
N VAL A 101 20.53 4.32 3.06
CA VAL A 101 19.14 4.45 3.56
C VAL A 101 19.05 5.51 4.65
N CYS A 102 20.00 5.54 5.59
CA CYS A 102 20.06 6.58 6.62
C CYS A 102 20.29 7.97 6.01
N ASP A 103 21.22 8.12 5.07
CA ASP A 103 21.50 9.41 4.42
C ASP A 103 20.26 9.94 3.68
N ARG A 104 19.47 9.06 3.04
CA ARG A 104 18.21 9.44 2.38
C ARG A 104 17.13 9.83 3.37
N PHE A 105 17.06 9.15 4.51
CA PHE A 105 16.15 9.52 5.59
C PHE A 105 16.52 10.89 6.19
N ASP A 106 17.80 11.15 6.44
CA ASP A 106 18.26 12.43 6.96
C ASP A 106 17.93 13.57 5.98
N ALA A 107 18.14 13.34 4.68
CA ALA A 107 17.76 14.29 3.64
C ALA A 107 16.24 14.56 3.60
N LEU A 108 15.40 13.54 3.85
CA LEU A 108 13.96 13.72 4.00
C LEU A 108 13.63 14.64 5.19
N VAL A 109 14.18 14.34 6.37
CA VAL A 109 13.97 15.12 7.59
C VAL A 109 14.40 16.58 7.38
N GLU A 110 15.57 16.81 6.79
CA GLU A 110 16.08 18.15 6.47
C GLU A 110 15.17 18.91 5.50
N GLN A 111 14.65 18.26 4.46
CA GLN A 111 13.76 18.89 3.50
C GLN A 111 12.45 19.36 4.15
N VAL A 112 11.82 18.50 4.97
CA VAL A 112 10.57 18.86 5.65
C VAL A 112 10.83 19.97 6.67
N ALA A 113 11.92 19.88 7.44
CA ALA A 113 12.31 20.93 8.38
C ALA A 113 12.63 22.28 7.69
N ALA A 114 13.10 22.25 6.44
CA ALA A 114 13.32 23.43 5.60
C ALA A 114 12.01 24.01 5.00
N GLY A 115 10.85 23.43 5.30
CA GLY A 115 9.54 23.89 4.85
C GLY A 115 9.09 23.28 3.52
N ARG A 116 9.72 22.21 3.05
CA ARG A 116 9.20 21.43 1.92
C ARG A 116 7.93 20.71 2.35
N ASP A 117 6.97 20.61 1.43
CA ASP A 117 5.79 19.77 1.61
C ASP A 117 6.18 18.32 1.96
N ALA A 118 5.59 17.80 3.04
CA ALA A 118 5.94 16.49 3.59
C ALA A 118 5.60 15.35 2.62
N GLY A 119 4.44 15.41 1.96
CA GLY A 119 4.03 14.40 0.98
C GLY A 119 5.02 14.30 -0.18
N SER A 120 5.42 15.44 -0.72
CA SER A 120 6.41 15.53 -1.81
C SER A 120 7.79 15.01 -1.39
N ALA A 121 8.23 15.31 -0.17
CA ALA A 121 9.52 14.86 0.34
C ALA A 121 9.52 13.34 0.59
N ILE A 122 8.43 12.79 1.15
CA ILE A 122 8.26 11.35 1.36
C ILE A 122 8.23 10.59 0.03
N ALA A 123 7.53 11.15 -0.97
CA ALA A 123 7.48 10.58 -2.31
C ALA A 123 8.89 10.44 -2.92
N ASP A 124 9.71 11.50 -2.87
CA ASP A 124 11.11 11.45 -3.34
C ASP A 124 11.97 10.46 -2.55
N PHE A 125 11.75 10.35 -1.24
CA PHE A 125 12.42 9.37 -0.39
C PHE A 125 12.09 7.94 -0.84
N ARG A 126 10.80 7.61 -1.01
CA ARG A 126 10.34 6.29 -1.46
C ARG A 126 10.89 5.92 -2.84
N GLU A 127 10.86 6.85 -3.79
CA GLU A 127 11.47 6.69 -5.11
C GLU A 127 12.97 6.33 -5.01
N SER A 128 13.69 6.96 -4.08
CA SER A 128 15.13 6.67 -3.89
C SER A 128 15.43 5.28 -3.32
N LEU A 129 14.45 4.65 -2.68
CA LEU A 129 14.56 3.33 -2.08
C LEU A 129 14.09 2.19 -2.99
N VAL A 130 13.54 2.49 -4.18
CA VAL A 130 13.05 1.46 -5.10
C VAL A 130 14.14 0.42 -5.38
N GLY A 131 13.81 -0.85 -5.13
CA GLY A 131 14.68 -1.99 -5.29
C GLY A 131 15.67 -2.22 -4.15
N TRP A 132 15.56 -1.47 -3.04
CA TRP A 132 16.34 -1.67 -1.81
C TRP A 132 15.52 -2.24 -0.65
N ARG A 133 14.19 -2.35 -0.80
CA ARG A 133 13.32 -2.99 0.20
C ARG A 133 13.68 -4.48 0.38
N GLY A 134 14.12 -5.14 -0.69
CA GLY A 134 14.63 -6.51 -0.66
C GLY A 134 13.57 -7.59 -0.86
N ASP A 135 12.35 -7.17 -1.16
CA ASP A 135 11.34 -7.98 -1.81
C ASP A 135 11.78 -8.08 -3.27
N GLY A 136 12.52 -9.14 -3.60
CA GLY A 136 12.95 -9.38 -4.97
C GLY A 136 11.73 -9.60 -5.87
N PRO A 137 11.85 -9.37 -7.19
CA PRO A 137 10.76 -9.58 -8.14
C PRO A 137 10.23 -11.01 -8.05
N GLU A 138 8.91 -11.15 -7.89
CA GLU A 138 8.22 -12.44 -7.92
C GLU A 138 7.86 -12.80 -9.36
N GLY A 139 8.77 -13.48 -10.05
CA GLY A 139 8.49 -13.94 -11.42
C GLY A 139 9.57 -14.88 -11.96
N PRO A 140 9.22 -15.85 -12.83
CA PRO A 140 10.19 -16.75 -13.46
C PRO A 140 11.27 -16.02 -14.26
N PHE A 141 10.97 -14.83 -14.81
CA PHE A 141 11.92 -14.01 -15.56
C PHE A 141 12.48 -12.83 -14.76
N GLY A 142 11.86 -12.51 -13.63
CA GLY A 142 12.35 -11.49 -12.70
C GLY A 142 13.64 -11.91 -11.99
N ARG A 143 13.84 -13.22 -11.79
CA ARG A 143 15.06 -13.78 -11.16
C ARG A 143 16.23 -13.82 -12.14
N ALA A 144 17.46 -13.66 -11.62
CA ALA A 144 18.67 -13.77 -12.43
C ALA A 144 18.74 -15.13 -13.12
N ALA A 145 18.66 -15.14 -14.44
CA ALA A 145 18.84 -16.35 -15.24
C ALA A 145 20.31 -16.76 -15.23
N LEU A 146 20.62 -18.05 -15.14
CA LEU A 146 21.99 -18.53 -15.32
C LEU A 146 22.32 -18.57 -16.82
N VAL A 147 23.17 -17.67 -17.29
CA VAL A 147 23.71 -17.65 -18.65
C VAL A 147 24.86 -18.64 -18.73
N THR A 148 24.77 -19.58 -19.65
CA THR A 148 25.85 -20.53 -19.95
C THR A 148 26.55 -20.10 -21.23
N PHE A 149 27.86 -19.89 -21.16
CA PHE A 149 28.71 -19.52 -22.29
C PHE A 149 29.25 -20.76 -23.00
N ASP A 150 29.69 -20.60 -24.26
CA ASP A 150 30.24 -21.68 -25.10
C ASP A 150 31.49 -22.34 -24.49
N ASP A 151 32.17 -21.66 -23.57
CA ASP A 151 33.33 -22.18 -22.82
C ASP A 151 32.93 -22.99 -21.56
N GLY A 152 31.62 -23.13 -21.30
CA GLY A 152 31.06 -23.83 -20.15
C GLY A 152 30.94 -22.97 -18.88
N THR A 153 31.27 -21.68 -18.94
CA THR A 153 31.05 -20.75 -17.83
C THR A 153 29.56 -20.57 -17.59
N VAL A 154 29.10 -20.67 -16.35
CA VAL A 154 27.71 -20.40 -15.95
C VAL A 154 27.71 -19.18 -15.03
N MET A 155 27.03 -18.12 -15.42
CA MET A 155 26.95 -16.88 -14.64
C MET A 155 25.51 -16.45 -14.40
N PRO A 156 25.20 -15.87 -13.22
CA PRO A 156 23.96 -15.13 -13.06
C PRO A 156 23.96 -13.93 -14.02
N ASP A 157 22.88 -13.77 -14.76
CA ASP A 157 22.63 -12.63 -15.63
C ASP A 157 22.75 -11.32 -14.84
N GLY A 158 23.47 -10.34 -15.39
CA GLY A 158 23.75 -9.05 -14.76
C GLY A 158 25.03 -8.98 -13.91
N VAL A 159 25.77 -10.08 -13.73
CA VAL A 159 27.08 -10.06 -13.04
C VAL A 159 28.17 -9.52 -13.98
N GLU A 160 28.89 -8.50 -13.53
CA GLU A 160 29.99 -7.87 -14.27
C GLU A 160 31.24 -8.78 -14.29
N LEU A 161 31.74 -9.10 -15.48
CA LEU A 161 33.06 -9.75 -15.67
C LEU A 161 34.03 -8.70 -16.22
N ALA A 162 35.06 -8.37 -15.46
CA ALA A 162 36.20 -7.55 -15.93
C ALA A 162 35.82 -6.20 -16.61
N GLY A 163 34.76 -5.53 -16.15
CA GLY A 163 34.34 -4.24 -16.71
C GLY A 163 33.43 -4.33 -17.94
N LEU A 164 33.02 -5.54 -18.34
CA LEU A 164 32.09 -5.79 -19.43
C LEU A 164 30.77 -6.34 -18.86
N ARG A 165 29.70 -5.53 -18.93
CA ARG A 165 28.30 -6.00 -18.78
C ARG A 165 27.89 -6.65 -20.10
N GLU A 166 28.05 -7.96 -20.22
CA GLU A 166 27.94 -8.64 -21.52
C GLU A 166 26.52 -8.97 -22.00
N THR A 167 25.46 -8.84 -21.19
CA THR A 167 24.14 -9.42 -21.57
C THR A 167 23.07 -8.44 -22.05
N GLY A 168 23.31 -7.12 -22.02
CA GLY A 168 22.28 -6.14 -22.41
C GLY A 168 20.99 -6.29 -21.58
N ALA A 169 19.86 -5.89 -22.14
CA ALA A 169 18.58 -6.02 -21.46
C ALA A 169 18.07 -7.47 -21.51
N ARG A 170 17.74 -8.08 -20.36
CA ARG A 170 17.33 -9.49 -20.23
C ARG A 170 16.17 -9.85 -21.14
N HIS A 171 15.20 -8.95 -21.26
CA HIS A 171 14.01 -9.13 -22.10
C HIS A 171 14.36 -9.42 -23.56
N SER A 172 15.49 -8.93 -24.08
CA SER A 172 15.92 -9.16 -25.46
C SER A 172 16.23 -10.64 -25.76
N ILE A 173 16.54 -11.42 -24.74
CA ILE A 173 16.81 -12.86 -24.85
C ILE A 173 15.51 -13.65 -24.63
N VAL A 174 14.81 -13.39 -23.52
CA VAL A 174 13.66 -14.21 -23.11
C VAL A 174 12.41 -13.99 -23.97
N ALA A 175 12.18 -12.76 -24.45
CA ALA A 175 11.02 -12.46 -25.29
C ALA A 175 11.04 -13.25 -26.61
N ALA A 176 12.22 -13.37 -27.24
CA ALA A 176 12.39 -14.15 -28.47
C ALA A 176 12.16 -15.65 -28.26
N GLN A 177 12.53 -16.18 -27.08
CA GLN A 177 12.28 -17.59 -26.73
C GLN A 177 10.80 -17.87 -26.49
N VAL A 178 10.08 -16.93 -25.87
CA VAL A 178 8.63 -17.00 -25.71
C VAL A 178 7.93 -16.94 -27.07
N ASP A 179 8.35 -16.04 -27.95
CA ASP A 179 7.81 -15.90 -29.29
C ASP A 179 7.97 -17.21 -30.11
N ALA A 180 9.17 -17.80 -30.08
CA ALA A 180 9.43 -19.11 -30.69
C ALA A 180 8.65 -20.25 -30.03
N GLY A 181 8.44 -20.18 -28.72
CA GLY A 181 7.61 -21.13 -27.97
C GLY A 181 6.14 -21.08 -28.38
N ILE A 182 5.61 -19.88 -28.60
CA ILE A 182 4.26 -19.67 -29.14
C ILE A 182 4.16 -20.25 -30.56
N ASP A 183 5.13 -19.98 -31.43
CA ASP A 183 5.17 -20.55 -32.79
C ASP A 183 5.20 -22.09 -32.75
N THR A 184 6.00 -22.68 -31.86
CA THR A 184 6.08 -24.13 -31.68
C THR A 184 4.74 -24.71 -31.22
N TYR A 185 4.09 -24.05 -30.26
CA TYR A 185 2.78 -24.47 -29.77
C TYR A 185 1.72 -24.38 -30.87
N LEU A 186 1.62 -23.26 -31.58
CA LEU A 186 0.65 -23.08 -32.67
C LEU A 186 0.86 -24.09 -33.80
N ALA A 187 2.11 -24.35 -34.21
CA ALA A 187 2.42 -25.37 -35.21
C ALA A 187 1.98 -26.77 -34.76
N ALA A 188 2.24 -27.14 -33.50
CA ALA A 188 1.79 -28.43 -32.96
C ALA A 188 0.25 -28.53 -32.91
N ARG A 189 -0.45 -27.43 -32.61
CA ARG A 189 -1.92 -27.37 -32.64
C ARG A 189 -2.46 -27.53 -34.06
N ASP A 190 -1.83 -26.89 -35.05
CA ASP A 190 -2.18 -27.05 -36.48
C ASP A 190 -1.96 -28.48 -36.98
N GLU A 191 -0.98 -29.20 -36.42
CA GLU A 191 -0.74 -30.64 -36.66
C GLU A 191 -1.72 -31.57 -35.94
N GLY A 192 -2.63 -31.03 -35.13
CA GLY A 192 -3.68 -31.77 -34.43
C GLY A 192 -3.26 -32.34 -33.06
N ALA A 193 -2.13 -31.89 -32.50
CA ALA A 193 -1.78 -32.23 -31.12
C ALA A 193 -2.81 -31.61 -30.17
N ASP A 194 -3.19 -32.32 -29.09
CA ASP A 194 -3.95 -31.71 -28.00
C ASP A 194 -3.12 -30.64 -27.26
N GLN A 195 -3.77 -29.81 -26.44
CA GLN A 195 -3.13 -28.68 -25.75
C GLN A 195 -1.91 -29.13 -24.91
N GLN A 196 -2.02 -30.24 -24.19
CA GLN A 196 -0.94 -30.73 -23.34
C GLN A 196 0.23 -31.29 -24.17
N ALA A 197 -0.08 -32.01 -25.25
CA ALA A 197 0.91 -32.52 -26.20
C ALA A 197 1.64 -31.38 -26.91
N ALA A 198 0.94 -30.31 -27.30
CA ALA A 198 1.55 -29.11 -27.89
C ALA A 198 2.45 -28.37 -26.88
N LEU A 199 2.00 -28.19 -25.63
CA LEU A 199 2.81 -27.58 -24.56
C LEU A 199 4.07 -28.39 -24.21
N ASN A 200 4.05 -29.71 -24.41
CA ASN A 200 5.22 -30.56 -24.20
C ASN A 200 6.29 -30.40 -25.29
N GLN A 201 5.96 -29.78 -26.44
CA GLN A 201 6.92 -29.49 -27.51
C GLN A 201 7.61 -28.14 -27.35
N VAL A 202 7.06 -27.25 -26.53
CA VAL A 202 7.67 -25.95 -26.20
C VAL A 202 9.02 -26.16 -25.50
N THR A 203 9.96 -25.25 -25.74
CA THR A 203 11.32 -25.29 -25.18
C THR A 203 11.30 -25.49 -23.66
N GLY A 204 12.32 -26.20 -23.14
CA GLY A 204 12.50 -26.43 -21.71
C GLY A 204 13.11 -25.25 -20.94
N VAL A 205 13.19 -24.05 -21.53
CA VAL A 205 13.67 -22.87 -20.82
C VAL A 205 12.70 -22.55 -19.66
N PRO A 206 13.20 -22.32 -18.43
CA PRO A 206 12.37 -21.94 -17.29
C PRO A 206 11.43 -20.78 -17.60
N GLY A 207 10.17 -20.88 -17.19
CA GLY A 207 9.13 -19.86 -17.40
C GLY A 207 8.50 -19.82 -18.80
N VAL A 208 9.23 -20.20 -19.87
CA VAL A 208 8.72 -20.09 -21.25
C VAL A 208 7.46 -20.93 -21.44
N ARG A 209 7.47 -22.19 -20.97
CA ARG A 209 6.30 -23.07 -21.03
C ARG A 209 5.10 -22.49 -20.28
N ASP A 210 5.32 -21.82 -19.15
CA ASP A 210 4.24 -21.24 -18.34
C ASP A 210 3.59 -20.05 -19.04
N VAL A 211 4.38 -19.22 -19.72
CA VAL A 211 3.87 -18.14 -20.57
C VAL A 211 3.09 -18.69 -21.75
N VAL A 212 3.62 -19.69 -22.45
CA VAL A 212 2.91 -20.32 -23.59
C VAL A 212 1.62 -20.99 -23.11
N ALA A 213 1.59 -21.57 -21.90
CA ALA A 213 0.37 -22.09 -21.29
C ALA A 213 -0.64 -20.98 -20.94
N ARG A 214 -0.18 -19.78 -20.51
CA ARG A 214 -1.06 -18.60 -20.35
C ARG A 214 -1.62 -18.12 -21.69
N PHE A 215 -0.77 -18.05 -22.72
CA PHE A 215 -1.19 -17.74 -24.10
C PHE A 215 -2.26 -18.73 -24.60
N ALA A 216 -2.00 -20.04 -24.46
CA ALA A 216 -2.91 -21.11 -24.83
C ALA A 216 -4.28 -20.94 -24.17
N ARG A 217 -4.31 -20.71 -22.84
CA ARG A 217 -5.57 -20.46 -22.11
C ARG A 217 -6.30 -19.22 -22.61
N SER A 218 -5.59 -18.13 -22.91
CA SER A 218 -6.21 -16.92 -23.47
C SER A 218 -6.87 -17.18 -24.82
N VAL A 219 -6.22 -17.92 -25.71
CA VAL A 219 -6.76 -18.21 -27.06
C VAL A 219 -7.86 -19.27 -27.01
N GLU A 220 -7.66 -20.35 -26.28
CA GLU A 220 -8.55 -21.52 -26.31
C GLU A 220 -9.72 -21.42 -25.33
N ASP A 221 -9.50 -20.89 -24.13
CA ASP A 221 -10.56 -20.83 -23.09
C ASP A 221 -11.32 -19.49 -23.14
N ARG A 222 -10.63 -18.41 -23.52
CA ARG A 222 -11.19 -17.05 -23.53
C ARG A 222 -11.48 -16.51 -24.94
N GLU A 223 -11.28 -17.34 -25.96
CA GLU A 223 -11.49 -17.01 -27.38
C GLU A 223 -10.79 -15.70 -27.79
N ALA A 224 -9.66 -15.37 -27.15
CA ALA A 224 -8.92 -14.17 -27.48
C ALA A 224 -8.31 -14.28 -28.88
N ASP A 225 -8.24 -13.15 -29.59
CA ASP A 225 -7.53 -13.06 -30.86
C ASP A 225 -6.06 -13.52 -30.68
N PRO A 226 -5.58 -14.53 -31.43
CA PRO A 226 -4.24 -15.09 -31.24
C PRO A 226 -3.12 -14.07 -31.44
N VAL A 227 -3.28 -13.11 -32.35
CA VAL A 227 -2.28 -12.06 -32.58
C VAL A 227 -2.19 -11.14 -31.36
N ARG A 228 -3.36 -10.68 -30.86
CA ARG A 228 -3.44 -9.87 -29.63
C ARG A 228 -2.90 -10.60 -28.41
N ALA A 229 -3.25 -11.88 -28.25
CA ALA A 229 -2.78 -12.73 -27.16
C ALA A 229 -1.25 -12.94 -27.20
N ARG A 230 -0.67 -13.07 -28.41
CA ARG A 230 0.79 -13.16 -28.60
C ARG A 230 1.48 -11.85 -28.19
N HIS A 231 0.99 -10.71 -28.67
CA HIS A 231 1.56 -9.41 -28.29
C HIS A 231 1.49 -9.17 -26.78
N TYR A 232 0.38 -9.52 -26.14
CA TYR A 232 0.25 -9.43 -24.68
C TYR A 232 1.28 -10.32 -23.97
N ALA A 233 1.38 -11.60 -24.35
CA ALA A 233 2.29 -12.54 -23.72
C ALA A 233 3.77 -12.12 -23.86
N VAL A 234 4.15 -11.58 -25.01
CA VAL A 234 5.51 -11.06 -25.24
C VAL A 234 5.74 -9.78 -24.42
N ALA A 235 4.78 -8.85 -24.39
CA ALA A 235 4.90 -7.61 -23.64
C ALA A 235 4.97 -7.83 -22.13
N ASP A 236 4.18 -8.76 -21.59
CA ASP A 236 4.23 -9.19 -20.18
C ASP A 236 5.61 -9.70 -19.79
N VAL A 237 6.22 -10.54 -20.65
CA VAL A 237 7.58 -11.06 -20.42
C VAL A 237 8.64 -9.97 -20.52
N VAL A 238 8.48 -9.01 -21.43
CA VAL A 238 9.38 -7.87 -21.53
C VAL A 238 9.33 -7.02 -20.25
N ALA A 239 8.13 -6.75 -19.75
CA ALA A 239 7.93 -6.00 -18.51
C ALA A 239 8.50 -6.75 -17.31
N GLU A 240 8.13 -8.02 -17.09
CA GLU A 240 8.59 -8.84 -15.96
C GLU A 240 10.13 -8.98 -15.93
N ALA A 241 10.75 -9.27 -17.09
CA ALA A 241 12.19 -9.41 -17.18
C ALA A 241 12.92 -8.07 -16.93
N ALA A 242 12.37 -6.95 -17.42
CA ALA A 242 12.94 -5.63 -17.21
C ALA A 242 12.82 -5.18 -15.75
N LEU A 243 11.65 -5.34 -15.14
CA LEU A 243 11.42 -5.01 -13.73
C LEU A 243 12.36 -5.81 -12.84
N GLY A 244 12.45 -7.12 -13.05
CA GLY A 244 13.32 -7.93 -12.22
C GLY A 244 14.82 -7.69 -12.43
N GLN A 245 15.25 -7.37 -13.65
CA GLN A 245 16.62 -6.91 -13.87
C GLN A 245 16.86 -5.56 -13.20
N PHE A 246 15.93 -4.61 -13.31
CA PHE A 246 16.03 -3.30 -12.65
C PHE A 246 16.15 -3.43 -11.13
N VAL A 247 15.24 -4.17 -10.49
CA VAL A 247 15.27 -4.43 -9.03
C VAL A 247 16.54 -5.16 -8.62
N SER A 248 17.03 -6.12 -9.44
CA SER A 248 18.28 -6.82 -9.17
C SER A 248 19.49 -5.87 -9.21
N LEU A 249 19.58 -4.99 -10.21
CA LEU A 249 20.64 -3.99 -10.32
C LEU A 249 20.60 -2.99 -9.17
N ARG A 250 19.40 -2.52 -8.83
CA ARG A 250 19.19 -1.64 -7.67
C ARG A 250 19.66 -2.31 -6.38
N ASN A 251 19.28 -3.57 -6.16
CA ASN A 251 19.73 -4.37 -5.02
C ASN A 251 21.27 -4.49 -4.92
N GLN A 252 21.99 -4.43 -6.05
CA GLN A 252 23.45 -4.43 -6.09
C GLN A 252 24.08 -3.05 -5.86
N GLY A 253 23.27 -2.01 -5.64
CA GLY A 253 23.73 -0.64 -5.38
C GLY A 253 23.93 0.19 -6.64
N VAL A 254 23.49 -0.30 -7.80
CA VAL A 254 23.51 0.47 -9.06
C VAL A 254 22.55 1.65 -8.94
N ASP A 255 22.95 2.82 -9.43
CA ASP A 255 22.09 4.00 -9.46
C ASP A 255 20.87 3.77 -10.38
N VAL A 256 19.79 4.52 -10.14
CA VAL A 256 18.51 4.36 -10.83
C VAL A 256 18.66 4.52 -12.34
N ASP A 257 19.39 5.55 -12.79
CA ASP A 257 19.51 5.86 -14.22
C ASP A 257 20.27 4.75 -14.97
N THR A 258 21.38 4.27 -14.40
CA THR A 258 22.16 3.16 -14.96
C THR A 258 21.37 1.85 -14.92
N ALA A 259 20.61 1.59 -13.86
CA ALA A 259 19.76 0.42 -13.74
C ALA A 259 18.66 0.42 -14.81
N VAL A 260 17.97 1.56 -15.02
CA VAL A 260 16.94 1.73 -16.05
C VAL A 260 17.55 1.56 -17.44
N ALA A 261 18.65 2.26 -17.75
CA ALA A 261 19.28 2.18 -19.06
C ALA A 261 19.67 0.74 -19.42
N THR A 262 20.15 -0.03 -18.43
CA THR A 262 20.54 -1.43 -18.62
C THR A 262 19.33 -2.35 -18.77
N ALA A 263 18.37 -2.26 -17.84
CA ALA A 263 17.23 -3.16 -17.79
C ALA A 263 16.22 -2.91 -18.92
N ALA A 264 16.01 -1.64 -19.28
CA ALA A 264 15.09 -1.28 -20.34
C ALA A 264 15.70 -1.43 -21.73
N GLY A 265 16.99 -1.10 -21.90
CA GLY A 265 17.65 -1.13 -23.21
C GLY A 265 16.93 -0.28 -24.29
N GLY A 266 16.20 0.75 -23.89
CA GLY A 266 15.38 1.59 -24.78
C GLY A 266 14.07 0.97 -25.25
N ASN A 267 13.68 -0.21 -24.76
CA ASN A 267 12.39 -0.81 -25.11
C ASN A 267 11.23 -0.04 -24.43
N PRO A 268 10.21 0.41 -25.17
CA PRO A 268 9.13 1.23 -24.62
C PRO A 268 8.27 0.50 -23.58
N VAL A 269 8.04 -0.81 -23.73
CA VAL A 269 7.29 -1.62 -22.74
C VAL A 269 8.09 -1.71 -21.45
N ALA A 270 9.39 -1.99 -21.55
CA ALA A 270 10.27 -2.05 -20.39
C ALA A 270 10.39 -0.70 -19.66
N LEU A 271 10.52 0.40 -20.43
CA LEU A 271 10.55 1.76 -19.86
C LEU A 271 9.24 2.10 -19.16
N HIS A 272 8.10 1.77 -19.76
CA HIS A 272 6.79 2.00 -19.16
C HIS A 272 6.61 1.19 -17.87
N ALA A 273 7.00 -0.09 -17.87
CA ALA A 273 6.95 -0.93 -16.69
C ALA A 273 7.82 -0.36 -15.55
N ILE A 274 9.08 -0.03 -15.82
CA ILE A 274 9.99 0.51 -14.78
C ILE A 274 9.48 1.86 -14.24
N SER A 275 9.01 2.76 -15.12
CA SER A 275 8.41 4.02 -14.67
C SER A 275 7.19 3.76 -13.79
N GLY A 276 6.33 2.82 -14.20
CA GLY A 276 5.13 2.45 -13.47
C GLY A 276 5.43 1.90 -12.08
N LEU A 277 6.49 1.08 -11.93
CA LEU A 277 6.95 0.58 -10.64
C LEU A 277 7.41 1.75 -9.76
N VAL A 278 8.30 2.59 -10.28
CA VAL A 278 8.85 3.74 -9.54
C VAL A 278 7.74 4.67 -9.05
N GLN A 279 6.79 5.00 -9.93
CA GLN A 279 5.65 5.86 -9.60
C GLN A 279 4.77 5.25 -8.49
N ARG A 280 4.42 3.97 -8.61
CA ARG A 280 3.58 3.31 -7.61
C ARG A 280 4.28 3.18 -6.25
N THR A 281 5.57 2.89 -6.24
CA THR A 281 6.35 2.88 -5.00
C THR A 281 6.45 4.28 -4.39
N ARG A 282 6.61 5.32 -5.22
CA ARG A 282 6.57 6.74 -4.83
C ARG A 282 5.22 7.10 -4.17
N ASP A 283 4.12 6.58 -4.70
CA ASP A 283 2.77 6.72 -4.13
C ASP A 283 2.55 5.86 -2.85
N GLY A 284 3.55 5.08 -2.44
CA GLY A 284 3.51 4.27 -1.22
C GLY A 284 2.95 2.87 -1.40
N LEU A 285 2.80 2.35 -2.63
CA LEU A 285 2.47 0.94 -2.80
C LEU A 285 3.66 0.03 -2.40
N PRO A 286 3.39 -1.15 -1.82
CA PRO A 286 4.40 -2.20 -1.67
C PRO A 286 5.02 -2.55 -3.03
N GLU A 287 6.32 -2.86 -3.07
CA GLU A 287 7.03 -3.12 -4.33
C GLU A 287 6.44 -4.32 -5.09
N GLU A 288 6.00 -5.37 -4.39
CA GLU A 288 5.36 -6.55 -4.99
C GLU A 288 4.06 -6.20 -5.73
N VAL A 289 3.23 -5.36 -5.12
CA VAL A 289 1.96 -4.89 -5.72
C VAL A 289 2.26 -3.93 -6.87
N ALA A 290 3.24 -3.05 -6.68
CA ALA A 290 3.66 -2.09 -7.69
C ALA A 290 4.26 -2.77 -8.93
N ASP A 291 5.03 -3.84 -8.76
CA ASP A 291 5.63 -4.65 -9.82
C ASP A 291 4.56 -5.31 -10.69
N ALA A 292 3.62 -6.02 -10.06
CA ALA A 292 2.54 -6.70 -10.77
C ALA A 292 1.64 -5.71 -11.54
N ASP A 293 1.25 -4.60 -10.90
CA ASP A 293 0.42 -3.55 -11.53
C ASP A 293 1.17 -2.84 -12.66
N ALA A 294 2.46 -2.53 -12.48
CA ALA A 294 3.28 -1.91 -13.52
C ALA A 294 3.49 -2.85 -14.73
N SER A 295 3.71 -4.14 -14.49
CA SER A 295 3.84 -5.14 -15.56
C SER A 295 2.54 -5.25 -16.37
N ALA A 296 1.40 -5.37 -15.68
CA ALA A 296 0.09 -5.46 -16.32
C ALA A 296 -0.25 -4.19 -17.12
N ALA A 297 0.05 -3.00 -16.57
CA ALA A 297 -0.14 -1.72 -17.22
C ALA A 297 0.68 -1.63 -18.52
N ALA A 298 1.96 -2.00 -18.49
CA ALA A 298 2.84 -1.97 -19.64
C ALA A 298 2.44 -2.99 -20.72
N ALA A 299 2.07 -4.20 -20.33
CA ALA A 299 1.60 -5.23 -21.26
C ALA A 299 0.30 -4.81 -21.95
N THR A 300 -0.64 -4.23 -21.20
CA THR A 300 -1.90 -3.72 -21.74
C THR A 300 -1.65 -2.53 -22.68
N ALA A 301 -0.80 -1.58 -22.29
CA ALA A 301 -0.45 -0.43 -23.13
C ALA A 301 0.22 -0.82 -24.45
N ALA A 302 1.02 -1.89 -24.45
CA ALA A 302 1.64 -2.42 -25.66
C ALA A 302 0.61 -2.99 -26.65
N VAL A 303 -0.48 -3.57 -26.13
CA VAL A 303 -1.54 -4.19 -26.92
C VAL A 303 -2.58 -3.19 -27.40
N GLU A 304 -3.04 -2.30 -26.51
CA GLU A 304 -4.07 -1.31 -26.85
C GLU A 304 -3.50 -0.14 -27.65
N GLY A 305 -2.20 0.12 -27.55
CA GLY A 305 -1.55 1.24 -28.21
C GLY A 305 -2.24 2.55 -27.85
N GLU A 306 -2.74 3.28 -28.85
CA GLU A 306 -3.46 4.54 -28.65
C GLU A 306 -4.78 4.41 -27.88
N ASN A 307 -5.38 3.21 -27.84
CA ASN A 307 -6.62 2.94 -27.11
C ASN A 307 -6.40 2.61 -25.62
N TYR A 308 -5.15 2.68 -25.14
CA TYR A 308 -4.85 2.42 -23.74
C TYR A 308 -5.50 3.48 -22.84
N VAL A 309 -6.33 3.03 -21.90
CA VAL A 309 -7.06 3.87 -20.93
C VAL A 309 -6.66 3.56 -19.47
N GLY A 310 -5.48 2.95 -19.27
CA GLY A 310 -5.02 2.53 -17.95
C GLY A 310 -5.20 1.02 -17.69
N PRO A 311 -4.61 0.51 -16.60
CA PRO A 311 -4.54 -0.93 -16.29
C PRO A 311 -5.91 -1.57 -15.99
N ASP A 312 -6.88 -0.80 -15.52
CA ASP A 312 -8.10 -1.38 -14.97
C ASP A 312 -9.20 -1.65 -15.99
N GLY A 313 -9.16 -1.10 -17.22
CA GLY A 313 -10.08 -1.39 -18.35
C GLY A 313 -11.61 -1.30 -18.08
N LEU A 314 -12.01 -1.05 -16.83
CA LEU A 314 -13.34 -1.13 -16.23
C LEU A 314 -13.79 0.23 -15.69
N TYR A 315 -12.94 1.26 -15.75
CA TYR A 315 -13.41 2.62 -15.54
C TYR A 315 -14.15 3.06 -16.80
N ASP A 316 -15.44 2.72 -16.84
CA ASP A 316 -16.41 3.32 -17.75
C ASP A 316 -16.46 4.82 -17.39
N GLY A 317 -15.62 5.62 -18.06
CA GLY A 317 -15.36 7.01 -17.71
C GLY A 317 -14.19 7.19 -16.74
N LEU A 318 -12.95 7.05 -17.22
CA LEU A 318 -11.86 7.90 -16.71
C LEU A 318 -12.46 9.31 -16.57
N LEU A 319 -12.49 9.85 -15.35
CA LEU A 319 -13.04 11.16 -15.01
C LEU A 319 -12.77 12.13 -16.15
N ARG A 320 -13.81 12.79 -16.68
CA ARG A 320 -13.52 13.84 -17.66
C ARG A 320 -12.68 14.86 -16.90
N PHE A 321 -11.67 15.41 -17.57
CA PHE A 321 -10.77 16.42 -16.99
C PHE A 321 -11.50 17.61 -16.34
N ASP A 322 -12.78 17.79 -16.69
CA ASP A 322 -13.69 18.81 -16.19
C ASP A 322 -14.30 18.47 -14.82
N ASP A 323 -14.30 17.20 -14.40
CA ASP A 323 -14.99 16.70 -13.19
C ASP A 323 -14.09 16.71 -11.94
N VAL A 324 -12.78 16.94 -12.10
CA VAL A 324 -11.82 17.07 -10.98
C VAL A 324 -11.60 18.52 -10.59
N ASP A 325 -11.39 18.77 -9.30
CA ASP A 325 -11.05 20.11 -8.82
C ASP A 325 -9.72 20.62 -9.41
N GLU A 326 -9.49 21.94 -9.34
CA GLU A 326 -8.30 22.57 -9.94
C GLU A 326 -6.98 22.12 -9.29
N ALA A 327 -6.97 21.80 -7.99
CA ALA A 327 -5.77 21.32 -7.31
C ALA A 327 -5.41 19.91 -7.78
N THR A 328 -6.40 19.03 -7.90
CA THR A 328 -6.26 17.68 -8.46
C THR A 328 -5.82 17.72 -9.92
N ARG A 329 -6.38 18.63 -10.73
CA ARG A 329 -5.96 18.85 -12.13
C ARG A 329 -4.51 19.29 -12.22
N THR A 330 -4.09 20.22 -11.36
CA THR A 330 -2.71 20.71 -11.29
C THR A 330 -1.75 19.59 -10.89
N ALA A 331 -2.06 18.83 -9.83
CA ALA A 331 -1.24 17.71 -9.37
C ALA A 331 -1.10 16.60 -10.42
N MET A 332 -2.17 16.33 -11.19
CA MET A 332 -2.15 15.40 -12.31
C MET A 332 -1.24 15.90 -13.45
N ALA A 333 -1.32 17.18 -13.80
CA ALA A 333 -0.49 17.76 -14.84
C ALA A 333 0.99 17.75 -14.45
N GLU A 334 1.32 18.12 -13.21
CA GLU A 334 2.70 18.08 -12.69
C GLU A 334 3.27 16.66 -12.69
N GLU A 335 2.46 15.65 -12.33
CA GLU A 335 2.89 14.25 -12.40
C GLU A 335 3.07 13.77 -13.84
N ALA A 336 2.15 14.14 -14.75
CA ALA A 336 2.28 13.81 -16.15
C ALA A 336 3.55 14.43 -16.75
N GLU A 337 3.86 15.69 -16.42
CA GLU A 337 5.10 16.35 -16.84
C GLU A 337 6.36 15.68 -16.25
N ARG A 338 6.31 15.29 -14.98
CA ARG A 338 7.41 14.54 -14.33
C ARG A 338 7.65 13.22 -15.05
N ASN A 339 6.60 12.43 -15.26
CA ASN A 339 6.70 11.11 -15.91
C ASN A 339 7.11 11.25 -17.39
N LEU A 340 6.58 12.23 -18.11
CA LEU A 340 7.04 12.57 -19.46
C LEU A 340 8.55 12.87 -19.49
N GLY A 341 9.02 13.72 -18.55
CA GLY A 341 10.43 14.05 -18.42
C GLY A 341 11.30 12.84 -18.08
N TRP A 342 10.78 11.91 -17.28
CA TRP A 342 11.45 10.65 -16.94
C TRP A 342 11.55 9.73 -18.16
N LEU A 343 10.43 9.42 -18.81
CA LEU A 343 10.36 8.50 -19.95
C LEU A 343 11.21 8.98 -21.13
N THR A 344 11.15 10.29 -21.45
CA THR A 344 11.93 10.87 -22.54
C THR A 344 13.43 10.87 -22.24
N ARG A 345 13.85 11.13 -20.99
CA ARG A 345 15.25 11.05 -20.57
C ARG A 345 15.83 9.65 -20.75
N HIS A 346 15.01 8.62 -20.56
CA HIS A 346 15.42 7.21 -20.74
C HIS A 346 15.20 6.67 -22.16
N GLY A 347 14.88 7.54 -23.12
CA GLY A 347 14.88 7.21 -24.55
C GLY A 347 13.53 6.80 -25.14
N MET A 348 12.42 6.97 -24.40
CA MET A 348 11.10 6.81 -25.00
C MET A 348 10.79 7.95 -25.97
N ASP A 349 10.14 7.63 -27.08
CA ASP A 349 9.63 8.63 -28.03
C ASP A 349 8.70 9.64 -27.32
N PRO A 350 8.88 10.97 -27.52
CA PRO A 350 8.08 11.99 -26.84
C PRO A 350 6.57 11.87 -27.03
N GLY A 351 6.10 11.44 -28.20
CA GLY A 351 4.67 11.27 -28.45
C GLY A 351 4.09 10.13 -27.61
N THR A 352 4.80 9.00 -27.59
CA THR A 352 4.45 7.84 -26.76
C THR A 352 4.52 8.17 -25.27
N ALA A 353 5.60 8.82 -24.82
CA ALA A 353 5.79 9.24 -23.44
C ALA A 353 4.70 10.20 -22.97
N ASN A 354 4.33 11.19 -23.80
CA ASN A 354 3.26 12.14 -23.48
C ASN A 354 1.92 11.41 -23.29
N ARG A 355 1.57 10.50 -24.20
CA ARG A 355 0.33 9.73 -24.10
C ARG A 355 0.30 8.86 -22.83
N LEU A 356 1.34 8.06 -22.59
CA LEU A 356 1.39 7.17 -21.43
C LEU A 356 1.39 7.97 -20.12
N SER A 357 2.17 9.04 -20.03
CA SER A 357 2.21 9.90 -18.85
C SER A 357 0.86 10.52 -18.50
N ALA A 358 0.08 10.96 -19.50
CA ALA A 358 -1.25 11.51 -19.30
C ALA A 358 -2.25 10.43 -18.83
N VAL A 359 -2.26 9.26 -19.48
CA VAL A 359 -3.17 8.16 -19.13
C VAL A 359 -2.86 7.59 -17.74
N ASP A 360 -1.60 7.38 -17.41
CA ASP A 360 -1.20 6.86 -16.10
C ASP A 360 -1.50 7.85 -14.98
N SER A 361 -1.29 9.15 -15.22
CA SER A 361 -1.61 10.19 -14.23
C SER A 361 -3.12 10.29 -13.98
N ALA A 362 -3.93 10.21 -15.04
CA ALA A 362 -5.39 10.16 -14.92
C ALA A 362 -5.86 8.90 -14.18
N SER A 363 -5.32 7.73 -14.55
CA SER A 363 -5.59 6.46 -13.88
C SER A 363 -5.18 6.49 -12.39
N ARG A 364 -4.04 7.09 -12.07
CA ARG A 364 -3.58 7.27 -10.69
C ARG A 364 -4.58 8.11 -9.89
N VAL A 365 -4.99 9.26 -10.40
CA VAL A 365 -5.97 10.13 -9.73
C VAL A 365 -7.29 9.40 -9.50
N ALA A 366 -7.81 8.68 -10.51
CA ALA A 366 -9.02 7.88 -10.38
C ALA A 366 -8.90 6.83 -9.26
N ARG A 367 -7.74 6.16 -9.16
CA ARG A 367 -7.47 5.21 -8.08
C ARG A 367 -7.40 5.87 -6.71
N THR A 368 -6.74 7.02 -6.60
CA THR A 368 -6.64 7.76 -5.33
C THR A 368 -8.01 8.21 -4.84
N LEU A 369 -8.85 8.76 -5.72
CA LEU A 369 -10.21 9.19 -5.35
C LEU A 369 -11.05 8.02 -4.85
N ARG A 370 -11.06 6.90 -5.58
CA ARG A 370 -11.77 5.69 -5.15
C ARG A 370 -11.24 5.12 -3.84
N HIS A 371 -9.93 5.15 -3.64
CA HIS A 371 -9.33 4.70 -2.38
C HIS A 371 -9.81 5.57 -1.22
N ASN A 372 -9.83 6.89 -1.40
CA ASN A 372 -10.34 7.83 -0.40
C ASN A 372 -11.83 7.59 -0.13
N GLU A 373 -12.66 7.40 -1.16
CA GLU A 373 -14.07 7.05 -1.01
C GLU A 373 -14.25 5.76 -0.19
N THR A 374 -13.47 4.73 -0.51
CA THR A 374 -13.51 3.45 0.21
C THR A 374 -13.06 3.60 1.67
N GLN A 375 -12.03 4.41 1.93
CA GLN A 375 -11.57 4.70 3.30
C GLN A 375 -12.64 5.47 4.08
N VAL A 376 -13.30 6.45 3.46
CA VAL A 376 -14.40 7.19 4.09
C VAL A 376 -15.54 6.25 4.44
N LEU A 377 -15.98 5.40 3.50
CA LEU A 377 -17.03 4.41 3.77
C LEU A 377 -16.62 3.45 4.91
N ARG A 378 -15.36 3.02 4.94
CA ARG A 378 -14.86 2.17 6.01
C ARG A 378 -14.80 2.88 7.36
N ALA A 379 -14.32 4.12 7.40
CA ALA A 379 -14.28 4.92 8.62
C ALA A 379 -15.70 5.18 9.17
N ILE A 380 -16.66 5.39 8.26
CA ILE A 380 -18.07 5.50 8.60
C ILE A 380 -18.61 4.17 9.17
N GLN A 381 -18.28 3.04 8.55
CA GLN A 381 -18.68 1.72 9.08
C GLN A 381 -18.04 1.42 10.44
N ASP A 382 -16.76 1.76 10.63
CA ASP A 382 -16.06 1.60 11.91
C ASP A 382 -16.69 2.49 13.00
N ALA A 383 -17.14 3.70 12.64
CA ALA A 383 -17.89 4.58 13.54
C ALA A 383 -19.27 3.99 13.90
N ILE A 384 -20.00 3.43 12.93
CA ILE A 384 -21.27 2.72 13.16
C ILE A 384 -21.06 1.53 14.11
N ASP A 385 -20.07 0.68 13.84
CA ASP A 385 -19.77 -0.50 14.65
C ASP A 385 -19.33 -0.09 16.07
N GLY A 386 -18.59 1.02 16.19
CA GLY A 386 -18.18 1.61 17.46
C GLY A 386 -19.35 2.14 18.29
N VAL A 387 -20.39 2.67 17.63
CA VAL A 387 -21.63 3.11 18.28
C VAL A 387 -22.54 1.92 18.61
N ASP A 388 -22.63 0.88 17.77
CA ASP A 388 -23.52 -0.29 17.97
C ASP A 388 -23.02 -1.24 19.07
N ALA A 389 -21.70 -1.31 19.31
CA ALA A 389 -21.10 -2.18 20.33
C ALA A 389 -21.57 -1.89 21.78
N PRO A 390 -21.66 -0.64 22.25
CA PRO A 390 -22.30 -0.28 23.53
C PRO A 390 -23.78 -0.70 23.64
N TRP A 391 -24.55 -0.65 22.55
CA TRP A 391 -26.00 -0.89 22.58
C TRP A 391 -26.37 -2.37 22.54
N ARG A 392 -25.59 -3.23 21.88
CA ARG A 392 -25.79 -4.68 21.96
C ARG A 392 -25.69 -5.20 23.39
N HIS A 393 -24.85 -4.59 24.23
CA HIS A 393 -24.76 -4.91 25.65
C HIS A 393 -25.97 -4.45 26.48
N LEU A 394 -26.72 -3.45 26.02
CA LEU A 394 -27.94 -2.95 26.67
C LEU A 394 -29.21 -3.66 26.16
N ALA A 395 -29.22 -4.08 24.89
CA ALA A 395 -30.32 -4.84 24.30
C ALA A 395 -30.37 -6.31 24.75
N ASP A 396 -29.23 -6.89 25.13
CA ASP A 396 -29.15 -8.27 25.69
C ASP A 396 -29.44 -8.35 27.20
N ASP A 397 -29.66 -7.21 27.89
CA ASP A 397 -30.05 -7.18 29.30
C ASP A 397 -31.59 -7.19 29.44
N ASP A 398 -32.18 -8.36 29.21
CA ASP A 398 -33.64 -8.67 29.33
C ASP A 398 -34.27 -8.34 30.71
N ASN A 399 -33.52 -7.76 31.64
CA ASN A 399 -33.95 -7.37 32.98
C ASN A 399 -33.97 -5.84 33.23
N ALA A 400 -33.69 -5.00 32.23
CA ALA A 400 -33.83 -3.56 32.39
C ALA A 400 -35.33 -3.19 32.55
N PRO A 401 -35.76 -2.53 33.65
CA PRO A 401 -37.15 -2.15 33.85
C PRO A 401 -37.59 -1.14 32.78
N ALA A 402 -38.68 -1.46 32.08
CA ALA A 402 -39.23 -0.73 30.92
C ALA A 402 -39.63 0.75 31.17
N ASP A 403 -39.46 1.28 32.39
CA ASP A 403 -39.85 2.64 32.79
C ASP A 403 -38.68 3.66 32.72
N ARG A 404 -37.55 3.33 32.07
CA ARG A 404 -36.37 4.23 31.97
C ARG A 404 -35.76 4.35 30.56
N VAL A 405 -36.56 4.16 29.50
CA VAL A 405 -36.12 4.62 28.18
C VAL A 405 -36.45 6.12 28.12
N ASP A 406 -35.44 6.95 28.34
CA ASP A 406 -35.56 8.41 28.22
C ASP A 406 -35.83 8.79 26.76
N ASP A 407 -36.56 9.88 26.51
CA ASP A 407 -36.90 10.35 25.15
C ASP A 407 -35.62 10.57 24.30
N ASN A 408 -34.52 10.92 24.96
CA ASN A 408 -33.18 11.04 24.37
C ASN A 408 -32.63 9.71 23.82
N GLN A 409 -32.93 8.57 24.45
CA GLN A 409 -32.45 7.25 24.00
C GLN A 409 -33.22 6.72 22.77
N LEU A 410 -34.51 7.03 22.67
CA LEU A 410 -35.31 6.75 21.47
C LEU A 410 -34.85 7.60 20.28
N GLN A 411 -34.56 8.88 20.52
CA GLN A 411 -34.08 9.80 19.49
C GLN A 411 -32.68 9.44 18.97
N LEU A 412 -31.76 8.99 19.85
CA LEU A 412 -30.45 8.45 19.46
C LEU A 412 -30.57 7.14 18.67
N GLY A 413 -31.47 6.23 19.06
CA GLY A 413 -31.70 4.98 18.33
C GLY A 413 -32.25 5.20 16.92
N GLU A 414 -33.13 6.18 16.73
CA GLU A 414 -33.61 6.59 15.41
C GLU A 414 -32.49 7.20 14.55
N GLN A 415 -31.64 8.06 15.12
CA GLN A 415 -30.49 8.67 14.41
C GLN A 415 -29.43 7.63 13.99
N VAL A 416 -29.15 6.63 14.83
CA VAL A 416 -28.21 5.54 14.50
C VAL A 416 -28.78 4.63 13.40
N ALA A 417 -30.09 4.35 13.45
CA ALA A 417 -30.76 3.58 12.41
C ALA A 417 -30.82 4.33 11.06
N GLU A 418 -31.04 5.64 11.09
CA GLU A 418 -30.98 6.51 9.90
C GLU A 418 -29.56 6.58 9.33
N CYS A 419 -28.53 6.66 10.18
CA CYS A 419 -27.13 6.58 9.76
C CYS A 419 -26.80 5.25 9.08
N GLY A 420 -27.18 4.12 9.70
CA GLY A 420 -26.96 2.79 9.12
C GLY A 420 -27.64 2.61 7.75
N GLN A 421 -28.87 3.10 7.60
CA GLN A 421 -29.59 3.06 6.32
C GLN A 421 -28.96 3.95 5.24
N ALA A 422 -28.44 5.13 5.62
CA ALA A 422 -27.75 6.03 4.70
C ALA A 422 -26.44 5.41 4.19
N VAL A 423 -25.73 4.68 5.04
CA VAL A 423 -24.48 3.98 4.72
C VAL A 423 -24.72 2.76 3.85
N ASP A 424 -25.71 1.93 4.18
CA ASP A 424 -26.14 0.82 3.33
C ASP A 424 -26.58 1.31 1.94
N ALA A 425 -27.26 2.47 1.87
CA ALA A 425 -27.68 3.07 0.61
C ALA A 425 -26.47 3.60 -0.20
N ALA A 426 -25.50 4.23 0.46
CA ALA A 426 -24.26 4.70 -0.16
C ALA A 426 -23.39 3.54 -0.65
N GLU A 427 -23.23 2.48 0.14
CA GLU A 427 -22.49 1.28 -0.23
C GLU A 427 -23.15 0.58 -1.43
N GLN A 428 -24.49 0.45 -1.43
CA GLN A 428 -25.23 -0.10 -2.56
C GLN A 428 -25.15 0.79 -3.82
N ALA A 429 -25.11 2.12 -3.67
CA ALA A 429 -24.92 3.03 -4.80
C ALA A 429 -23.52 2.89 -5.42
N VAL A 430 -22.50 2.69 -4.59
CA VAL A 430 -21.12 2.43 -5.02
C VAL A 430 -20.99 1.05 -5.68
N GLN A 431 -21.65 0.02 -5.13
CA GLN A 431 -21.63 -1.35 -5.68
C GLN A 431 -22.40 -1.48 -7.00
N ARG A 432 -23.46 -0.69 -7.23
CA ARG A 432 -24.28 -0.79 -8.45
C ARG A 432 -23.66 -0.18 -9.68
N GLY A 433 -22.72 0.76 -9.56
CA GLY A 433 -22.05 1.36 -10.72
C GLY A 433 -23.01 1.89 -11.80
N GLU A 434 -24.20 2.37 -11.42
CA GLU A 434 -25.20 2.85 -12.39
C GLU A 434 -24.95 4.33 -12.77
N ASN A 435 -25.19 4.60 -14.06
CA ASN A 435 -24.70 5.71 -14.87
C ASN A 435 -25.22 7.14 -14.50
N THR A 436 -24.26 8.06 -14.37
CA THR A 436 -24.17 9.45 -14.90
C THR A 436 -25.27 10.52 -14.72
N GLU A 437 -26.42 10.31 -14.08
CA GLU A 437 -27.41 11.40 -13.97
C GLU A 437 -27.58 12.04 -12.59
N ASP A 438 -26.95 11.53 -11.52
CA ASP A 438 -27.20 12.06 -10.17
C ASP A 438 -25.94 12.04 -9.27
N GLU A 439 -24.82 12.54 -9.79
CA GLU A 439 -23.58 12.73 -9.01
C GLU A 439 -23.70 13.86 -7.98
N ALA A 440 -24.48 14.90 -8.30
CA ALA A 440 -24.90 15.90 -7.32
C ALA A 440 -25.72 15.27 -6.20
N ALA A 441 -26.62 14.34 -6.53
CA ALA A 441 -27.38 13.61 -5.53
C ALA A 441 -26.49 12.67 -4.70
N ARG A 442 -25.44 12.06 -5.26
CA ARG A 442 -24.45 11.27 -4.50
C ARG A 442 -23.58 12.13 -3.57
N SER A 443 -23.08 13.27 -4.05
CA SER A 443 -22.33 14.22 -3.21
C SER A 443 -23.21 14.81 -2.11
N GLU A 444 -24.48 15.07 -2.41
CA GLU A 444 -25.49 15.47 -1.42
C GLU A 444 -25.72 14.34 -0.42
N GLN A 445 -25.87 13.09 -0.87
CA GLN A 445 -26.03 11.92 0.00
C GLN A 445 -24.81 11.69 0.92
N ILE A 446 -23.58 11.86 0.41
CA ILE A 446 -22.35 11.74 1.22
C ILE A 446 -22.27 12.89 2.22
N SER A 447 -22.65 14.11 1.81
CA SER A 447 -22.72 15.26 2.72
C SER A 447 -23.80 15.08 3.78
N GLU A 448 -24.94 14.50 3.42
CA GLU A 448 -26.03 14.13 4.34
C GLU A 448 -25.58 13.03 5.31
N CYS A 449 -24.83 12.03 4.84
CA CYS A 449 -24.21 11.01 5.70
C CYS A 449 -23.21 11.63 6.68
N GLY A 450 -22.32 12.50 6.21
CA GLY A 450 -21.36 13.20 7.06
C GLY A 450 -22.03 14.08 8.11
N GLN A 451 -23.13 14.75 7.74
CA GLN A 451 -23.93 15.53 8.68
C GLN A 451 -24.65 14.65 9.70
N ALA A 452 -25.27 13.55 9.26
CA ALA A 452 -25.96 12.61 10.14
C ALA A 452 -25.01 11.95 11.16
N VAL A 453 -23.79 11.61 10.74
CA VAL A 453 -22.73 11.11 11.63
C VAL A 453 -22.31 12.19 12.64
N SER A 454 -22.08 13.42 12.17
CA SER A 454 -21.72 14.53 13.07
C SER A 454 -22.82 14.84 14.09
N ASP A 455 -24.10 14.72 13.69
CA ASP A 455 -25.25 14.91 14.56
C ASP A 455 -25.38 13.75 15.58
N ALA A 456 -25.09 12.51 15.17
CA ALA A 456 -25.07 11.34 16.04
C ALA A 456 -23.90 11.37 17.05
N GLU A 457 -22.69 11.73 16.63
CA GLU A 457 -21.53 11.93 17.52
C GLU A 457 -21.82 13.03 18.55
N HIS A 458 -22.44 14.13 18.11
CA HIS A 458 -22.85 15.21 18.99
C HIS A 458 -23.87 14.74 20.04
N ALA A 459 -24.89 13.98 19.62
CA ALA A 459 -25.90 13.42 20.51
C ALA A 459 -25.29 12.42 21.53
N VAL A 460 -24.30 11.61 21.13
CA VAL A 460 -23.57 10.72 22.04
C VAL A 460 -22.79 11.52 23.07
N CYS A 461 -22.06 12.56 22.65
CA CYS A 461 -21.35 13.44 23.59
C CYS A 461 -22.30 14.12 24.59
N GLU A 462 -23.48 14.55 24.15
CA GLU A 462 -24.50 15.14 25.04
C GLU A 462 -25.08 14.09 26.01
N ALA A 463 -25.31 12.86 25.55
CA ALA A 463 -25.80 11.77 26.38
C ALA A 463 -24.77 11.31 27.43
N GLU A 464 -23.48 11.26 27.08
CA GLU A 464 -22.39 10.97 28.00
C GLU A 464 -22.23 12.07 29.05
N ALA A 465 -22.31 13.34 28.64
CA ALA A 465 -22.28 14.47 29.55
C ALA A 465 -23.47 14.44 30.53
N ALA A 466 -24.68 14.13 30.03
CA ALA A 466 -25.87 13.98 30.85
C ALA A 466 -25.75 12.81 31.85
N ARG A 467 -25.12 11.70 31.43
CA ARG A 467 -24.85 10.55 32.30
C ARG A 467 -23.84 10.89 33.40
N GLU A 468 -22.75 11.57 33.06
CA GLU A 468 -21.76 12.00 34.05
C GLU A 468 -22.37 12.96 35.08
N ASP A 469 -23.23 13.89 34.62
CA ASP A 469 -23.95 14.81 35.50
C ASP A 469 -24.94 14.07 36.41
N ASN A 470 -25.61 13.03 35.92
CA ASN A 470 -26.51 12.21 36.72
C ASN A 470 -25.73 11.38 37.77
N ASP A 471 -24.62 10.75 37.39
CA ASP A 471 -23.73 10.03 38.31
C ASP A 471 -23.10 10.97 39.36
N ARG A 472 -22.85 12.23 38.98
CA ARG A 472 -22.42 13.28 39.91
C ARG A 472 -23.54 13.67 40.87
N ALA A 473 -24.77 13.85 40.38
CA ALA A 473 -25.94 14.17 41.20
C ALA A 473 -26.27 13.05 42.19
N GLU A 474 -26.20 11.78 41.78
CA GLU A 474 -26.40 10.62 42.67
C GLU A 474 -25.32 10.52 43.74
N ARG A 475 -24.05 10.77 43.40
CA ARG A 475 -22.96 10.82 44.40
C ARG A 475 -23.16 11.94 45.42
N VAL A 476 -23.59 13.12 44.97
CA VAL A 476 -23.89 14.26 45.86
C VAL A 476 -25.10 13.94 46.75
N ALA A 477 -26.16 13.36 46.20
CA ALA A 477 -27.33 12.94 46.96
C ALA A 477 -26.98 11.88 48.02
N ARG A 478 -26.14 10.90 47.67
CA ARG A 478 -25.66 9.89 48.62
C ARG A 478 -24.81 10.51 49.73
N TRP A 479 -23.91 11.41 49.38
CA TRP A 479 -23.08 12.11 50.37
C TRP A 479 -23.95 12.94 51.32
N ASN A 480 -24.91 13.71 50.80
CA ASN A 480 -25.84 14.49 51.64
C ASN A 480 -26.67 13.59 52.58
N ALA A 481 -27.13 12.43 52.09
CA ALA A 481 -27.86 11.47 52.91
C ALA A 481 -26.99 10.81 54.00
N GLU A 482 -25.71 10.56 53.72
CA GLU A 482 -24.73 10.05 54.69
C GLU A 482 -24.37 11.12 55.74
N ASP A 483 -24.30 12.40 55.35
CA ASP A 483 -24.02 13.54 56.24
C ASP A 483 -25.20 13.83 57.18
N GLU A 484 -26.44 13.83 56.66
CA GLU A 484 -27.66 13.95 57.48
C GLU A 484 -27.82 12.76 58.45
N ALA A 485 -27.42 11.56 58.05
CA ALA A 485 -27.42 10.39 58.93
C ALA A 485 -26.35 10.48 60.04
N ALA A 486 -25.20 11.12 59.76
CA ALA A 486 -24.14 11.35 60.71
C ALA A 486 -24.53 12.42 61.76
N GLU A 487 -25.14 13.54 61.36
CA GLU A 487 -25.59 14.58 62.29
C GLU A 487 -26.67 14.08 63.28
N HIS A 488 -27.50 13.11 62.90
CA HIS A 488 -28.49 12.52 63.81
C HIS A 488 -27.95 11.52 64.83
N THR A 489 -26.70 11.08 64.71
CA THR A 489 -26.10 10.10 65.64
C THR A 489 -25.23 10.73 66.73
N ASP A 490 -24.81 11.99 66.59
CA ASP A 490 -23.93 12.66 67.57
C ASP A 490 -24.72 13.32 68.73
N ASP A 491 -25.98 13.72 68.51
CA ASP A 491 -26.82 14.38 69.54
C ASP A 491 -27.36 13.43 70.64
N THR A 492 -27.09 12.12 70.57
CA THR A 492 -27.56 11.15 71.57
C THR A 492 -26.46 10.52 72.43
N ALA A 493 -25.18 10.84 72.21
CA ALA A 493 -24.07 10.20 72.91
C ALA A 493 -23.43 11.02 74.05
N GLU A 494 -23.59 12.34 74.10
CA GLU A 494 -23.00 13.18 75.17
C GLU A 494 -23.99 13.48 76.29
N GLY A 495 -24.29 12.48 77.13
CA GLY A 495 -25.27 12.68 78.20
C GLY A 495 -25.21 11.72 79.39
N TRP A 496 -24.06 11.10 79.71
CA TRP A 496 -23.96 10.28 80.92
C TRP A 496 -22.57 10.35 81.59
N GLU A 497 -22.35 11.40 82.39
CA GLU A 497 -21.60 11.29 83.64
C GLU A 497 -22.31 12.07 84.76
N GLN A 498 -22.28 11.49 85.98
CA GLN A 498 -22.70 12.00 87.30
C GLN A 498 -24.14 11.72 87.78
N GLN A 499 -24.32 10.56 88.44
CA GLN A 499 -24.67 10.52 89.88
C GLN A 499 -24.37 9.16 90.53
#